data_AF-A0A8H6XQP3-F1
#
_entry.id   AF-A0A8H6XQP3-F1
#
_cell.length_a   1.000
_cell.length_b   1.000
_cell.length_c   1.000
_cell.angle_alpha   90.00
_cell.angle_beta   90.00
_cell.angle_gamma   90.00
#
_symmetry.space_group_name_H-M   'P 1'
#
loop_
_entity.id
_entity.type
_entity.pdbx_description
1 polymer ?
#
loop_
_entity_poly.entity_id
_entity_poly.type
_entity_poly.pdbx_seq_one_letter_code
_entity_poly.pdbx_strand_id
1 'polypeptide(L)'
;MNSLLSAVVLVLCVLAAAPGAIAFPVAPPEPENFSDACSNISVDLSELVLTATCVNIGGVGSTTSSIFLNACIANTNGVLTLGSDFSDLCAEFGLSGLEFSALCTTSTGGWISSEIDLDDVLSTENGLLICQT
;
A
#
# COMPACT_ATOMS: atom_id res chain seq x y z
N MET A 1 -11.73 43.94 13.08
CA MET A 1 -10.96 43.34 14.20
C MET A 1 -11.98 42.77 15.17
N ASN A 2 -12.03 41.44 15.31
CA ASN A 2 -12.70 40.58 16.30
C ASN A 2 -12.40 39.15 15.80
N SER A 3 -11.26 38.53 16.15
CA SER A 3 -10.98 37.81 17.40
C SER A 3 -11.96 36.65 17.67
N LEU A 4 -11.56 35.41 17.34
CA LEU A 4 -11.14 34.36 18.28
C LEU A 4 -11.37 32.93 17.73
N LEU A 5 -10.24 32.26 17.48
CA LEU A 5 -9.90 30.85 17.81
C LEU A 5 -11.01 29.79 17.67
N SER A 6 -10.97 29.05 16.56
CA SER A 6 -11.66 27.77 16.40
C SER A 6 -11.01 26.72 17.30
N ALA A 7 -11.78 26.24 18.27
CA ALA A 7 -11.36 25.25 19.25
C ALA A 7 -11.07 23.89 18.56
N VAL A 8 -9.84 23.42 18.73
CA VAL A 8 -9.45 22.03 18.47
C VAL A 8 -10.21 21.16 19.46
N VAL A 9 -11.14 20.35 18.97
CA VAL A 9 -11.90 19.39 19.78
C VAL A 9 -10.96 18.26 20.20
N LEU A 10 -10.40 18.38 21.41
CA LEU A 10 -9.76 17.28 22.12
C LEU A 10 -10.86 16.30 22.55
N VAL A 11 -11.01 15.22 21.81
CA VAL A 11 -11.80 14.06 22.25
C VAL A 11 -11.03 13.36 23.34
N LEU A 12 -11.37 13.67 24.60
CA LEU A 12 -10.92 12.93 25.78
C LEU A 12 -11.67 11.59 25.82
N CYS A 13 -11.00 10.49 25.48
CA CYS A 13 -11.55 9.16 25.69
C CYS A 13 -11.53 8.85 27.20
N VAL A 14 -12.70 8.91 27.85
CA VAL A 14 -12.87 8.54 29.25
C VAL A 14 -12.87 7.01 29.34
N LEU A 15 -11.79 6.41 29.84
CA LEU A 15 -11.80 5.00 30.24
C LEU A 15 -12.61 4.83 31.52
N ALA A 16 -13.84 4.34 31.40
CA ALA A 16 -14.58 3.78 32.52
C ALA A 16 -13.98 2.40 32.86
N ALA A 17 -13.16 2.34 33.90
CA ALA A 17 -12.64 1.08 34.43
C ALA A 17 -13.76 0.33 35.20
N ALA A 18 -14.40 -0.64 34.55
CA ALA A 18 -15.18 -1.64 35.25
C ALA A 18 -14.25 -2.66 35.91
N PRO A 19 -14.39 -2.97 37.21
CA PRO A 19 -13.61 -4.02 37.86
C PRO A 19 -14.06 -5.39 37.34
N GLY A 20 -13.23 -6.04 36.52
CA GLY A 20 -13.44 -7.44 36.12
C GLY A 20 -13.16 -7.80 34.65
N ALA A 21 -12.79 -6.86 33.78
CA ALA A 21 -12.40 -7.19 32.42
C ALA A 21 -10.90 -7.55 32.37
N ILE A 22 -10.60 -8.82 32.07
CA ILE A 22 -9.31 -9.20 31.49
C ILE A 22 -9.11 -8.35 30.23
N ALA A 23 -8.18 -7.38 30.30
CA ALA A 23 -7.78 -6.61 29.13
C ALA A 23 -7.04 -7.57 28.21
N PHE A 24 -7.73 -8.14 27.22
CA PHE A 24 -7.04 -8.72 26.08
C PHE A 24 -6.25 -7.58 25.42
N PRO A 25 -4.96 -7.76 25.13
CA PRO A 25 -4.26 -6.78 24.31
C PRO A 25 -4.99 -6.70 22.98
N VAL A 26 -5.67 -5.57 22.75
CA VAL A 26 -6.24 -5.27 21.43
C VAL A 26 -5.02 -5.10 20.52
N ALA A 27 -4.86 -5.98 19.54
CA ALA A 27 -3.82 -5.81 18.55
C ALA A 27 -3.99 -4.42 17.91
N PRO A 28 -2.89 -3.70 17.61
CA PRO A 28 -2.99 -2.46 16.86
C PRO A 28 -3.82 -2.70 15.58
N PRO A 29 -4.64 -1.71 15.14
CA PRO A 29 -5.27 -1.80 13.83
C PRO A 29 -4.20 -2.01 12.77
N GLU A 30 -4.50 -2.82 11.76
CA GLU A 30 -3.61 -2.96 10.61
C GLU A 30 -3.46 -1.58 9.92
N PRO A 31 -2.25 -1.26 9.43
CA PRO A 31 -2.01 0.02 8.78
C PRO A 31 -2.88 0.17 7.53
N GLU A 32 -3.29 1.41 7.23
CA GLU A 32 -4.10 1.71 6.04
C GLU A 32 -3.33 1.41 4.76
N ASN A 33 -2.02 1.69 4.75
CA ASN A 33 -1.12 1.51 3.62
C ASN A 33 -0.05 0.44 3.92
N PHE A 34 0.36 -0.31 2.90
CA PHE A 34 1.44 -1.29 3.07
C PHE A 34 2.75 -0.59 3.46
N SER A 35 2.99 0.62 2.93
CA SER A 35 4.19 1.40 3.20
C SER A 35 4.36 1.82 4.66
N ASP A 36 3.26 1.95 5.41
CA ASP A 36 3.29 2.22 6.85
C ASP A 36 3.73 0.99 7.66
N ALA A 37 3.48 -0.21 7.14
CA ALA A 37 3.83 -1.48 7.77
C ALA A 37 5.23 -1.98 7.38
N CYS A 38 5.75 -1.48 6.25
CA CYS A 38 6.90 -2.07 5.57
C CYS A 38 8.10 -1.12 5.52
N SER A 39 9.27 -1.73 5.41
CA SER A 39 10.56 -1.06 5.30
C SER A 39 11.44 -1.78 4.27
N ASN A 40 12.52 -1.13 3.86
CA ASN A 40 13.45 -1.66 2.85
C ASN A 40 12.73 -2.05 1.55
N ILE A 41 11.75 -1.24 1.14
CA ILE A 41 10.97 -1.44 -0.08
C ILE A 41 11.90 -1.28 -1.28
N SER A 42 11.94 -2.30 -2.13
CA SER A 42 12.74 -2.33 -3.35
C SER A 42 11.99 -3.08 -4.44
N VAL A 43 12.08 -2.59 -5.67
CA VAL A 43 11.50 -3.25 -6.84
C VAL A 43 12.61 -3.64 -7.80
N ASP A 44 12.64 -4.91 -8.17
CA ASP A 44 13.35 -5.36 -9.36
C ASP A 44 12.47 -5.06 -10.58
N LEU A 45 12.82 -4.04 -11.35
CA LEU A 45 12.05 -3.62 -12.54
C LEU A 45 12.21 -4.58 -13.73
N SER A 46 13.21 -5.47 -13.72
CA SER A 46 13.37 -6.49 -14.77
C SER A 46 12.50 -7.71 -14.51
N GLU A 47 12.36 -8.09 -13.25
CA GLU A 47 11.49 -9.20 -12.83
C GLU A 47 10.09 -8.73 -12.38
N LEU A 48 9.86 -7.42 -12.29
CA LEU A 48 8.63 -6.81 -11.74
C LEU A 48 8.26 -7.36 -10.36
N VAL A 49 9.26 -7.62 -9.52
CA VAL A 49 9.08 -8.14 -8.16
C VAL A 49 9.38 -7.04 -7.16
N LEU A 50 8.40 -6.74 -6.31
CA LEU A 50 8.60 -5.91 -5.12
C LEU A 50 8.99 -6.78 -3.94
N THR A 51 10.01 -6.38 -3.20
CA THR A 51 10.42 -6.98 -1.94
C THR A 51 10.42 -5.94 -0.84
N ALA A 52 9.86 -6.29 0.32
CA ALA A 52 9.87 -5.43 1.49
C ALA A 52 9.88 -6.25 2.80
N THR A 53 10.32 -5.63 3.88
CA THR A 53 10.26 -6.20 5.24
C THR A 53 9.11 -5.56 5.99
N CYS A 54 8.07 -6.33 6.27
CA CYS A 54 6.81 -5.85 6.83
C CYS A 54 6.58 -6.39 8.24
N VAL A 55 5.98 -5.56 9.09
CA VAL A 55 5.70 -5.91 10.49
C VAL A 55 4.57 -6.95 10.56
N ASN A 56 4.72 -7.96 11.42
CA ASN A 56 3.69 -8.99 11.62
C ASN A 56 2.50 -8.44 12.45
N ILE A 57 1.38 -9.16 12.43
CA ILE A 57 0.19 -8.76 13.18
C ILE A 57 0.52 -8.65 14.68
N GLY A 58 -0.01 -7.62 15.35
CA GLY A 58 0.31 -7.33 16.75
C GLY A 58 1.62 -6.58 16.97
N GLY A 59 2.37 -6.24 15.91
CA GLY A 59 3.58 -5.41 16.00
C GLY A 59 4.83 -6.16 16.45
N VAL A 60 4.79 -7.49 16.52
CA VAL A 60 5.91 -8.31 17.03
C VAL A 60 6.64 -9.02 15.89
N GLY A 61 7.86 -8.58 15.65
CA GLY A 61 8.72 -9.13 14.59
C GLY A 61 8.35 -8.61 13.20
N SER A 62 9.14 -9.02 12.21
CA SER A 62 8.95 -8.64 10.81
C SER A 62 9.26 -9.81 9.90
N THR A 63 8.60 -9.83 8.75
CA THR A 63 8.78 -10.83 7.71
C THR A 63 9.22 -10.12 6.44
N THR A 64 10.26 -10.63 5.78
CA THR A 64 10.58 -10.19 4.42
C THR A 64 9.68 -10.95 3.46
N SER A 65 8.86 -10.21 2.72
CA SER A 65 7.94 -10.73 1.73
C SER A 65 8.27 -10.16 0.37
N SER A 66 7.97 -10.92 -0.67
CA SER A 66 8.08 -10.47 -2.07
C SER A 66 6.76 -10.74 -2.79
N ILE A 67 6.41 -9.87 -3.73
CA ILE A 67 5.21 -10.00 -4.56
C ILE A 67 5.52 -9.60 -6.01
N PHE A 68 4.91 -10.32 -6.95
CA PHE A 68 5.01 -9.99 -8.37
C PHE A 68 3.99 -8.90 -8.68
N LEU A 69 4.45 -7.71 -9.07
CA LEU A 69 3.58 -6.55 -9.33
C LEU A 69 2.57 -6.84 -10.44
N ASN A 70 2.92 -7.71 -11.40
CA ASN A 70 2.00 -8.13 -12.46
C ASN A 70 0.81 -8.97 -11.96
N ALA A 71 0.86 -9.46 -10.71
CA ALA A 71 -0.30 -10.10 -10.08
C ALA A 71 -1.29 -9.08 -9.48
N CYS A 72 -0.88 -7.82 -9.28
CA CYS A 72 -1.67 -6.79 -8.60
C CYS A 72 -1.96 -5.54 -9.45
N ILE A 73 -1.30 -5.39 -10.60
CA ILE A 73 -1.46 -4.25 -11.50
C ILE A 73 -1.99 -4.73 -12.85
N ALA A 74 -3.00 -4.05 -13.38
CA ALA A 74 -3.54 -4.20 -14.72
C ALA A 74 -3.29 -2.95 -15.57
N ASN A 75 -3.26 -3.15 -16.88
CA ASN A 75 -3.35 -2.06 -17.86
C ASN A 75 -4.81 -1.92 -18.34
N THR A 76 -5.47 -0.83 -17.94
CA THR A 76 -6.80 -0.46 -18.42
C THR A 76 -6.70 0.67 -19.44
N ASN A 77 -6.60 0.32 -20.73
CA ASN A 77 -6.53 1.25 -21.85
C ASN A 77 -5.40 2.29 -21.73
N GLY A 78 -4.22 1.83 -21.36
CA GLY A 78 -3.01 2.61 -21.14
C GLY A 78 -2.83 3.14 -19.72
N VAL A 79 -3.80 2.91 -18.82
CA VAL A 79 -3.77 3.39 -17.43
C VAL A 79 -3.49 2.22 -16.49
N LEU A 80 -2.49 2.37 -15.63
CA LEU A 80 -2.21 1.40 -14.56
C LEU A 80 -3.33 1.46 -13.52
N THR A 81 -3.82 0.29 -13.12
CA THR A 81 -4.95 0.13 -12.18
C THR A 81 -4.75 -1.14 -11.34
N LEU A 82 -5.47 -1.28 -10.23
CA LEU A 82 -5.56 -2.55 -9.50
C LEU A 82 -6.10 -3.66 -10.44
N GLY A 83 -5.40 -4.78 -10.53
CA GLY A 83 -5.80 -5.92 -11.36
C GLY A 83 -4.65 -6.89 -11.61
N SER A 84 -4.56 -7.48 -12.79
CA SER A 84 -3.44 -8.35 -13.17
C SER A 84 -3.03 -8.15 -14.63
N ASP A 85 -1.85 -8.67 -14.98
CA ASP A 85 -1.38 -8.88 -16.35
C ASP A 85 -1.08 -7.61 -17.16
N PHE A 86 -0.57 -6.55 -16.51
CA PHE A 86 -0.10 -5.35 -17.21
C PHE A 86 1.21 -5.54 -18.00
N SER A 87 2.08 -6.49 -17.59
CA SER A 87 3.48 -6.55 -18.05
C SER A 87 3.63 -6.78 -19.55
N ASP A 88 2.71 -7.51 -20.18
CA ASP A 88 2.75 -7.78 -21.62
C ASP A 88 2.31 -6.57 -22.46
N LEU A 89 1.65 -5.61 -21.82
CA LEU A 89 1.04 -4.45 -22.46
C LEU A 89 1.74 -3.14 -22.11
N CYS A 90 2.80 -3.21 -21.29
CA CYS A 90 3.53 -2.06 -20.80
C CYS A 90 5.05 -2.28 -20.90
N ALA A 91 5.81 -1.19 -20.93
CA ALA A 91 7.26 -1.17 -21.01
C ALA A 91 7.81 0.06 -20.27
N GLU A 92 9.13 0.24 -20.29
CA GLU A 92 9.81 1.41 -19.70
C GLU A 92 9.43 1.64 -18.23
N PHE A 93 9.53 0.58 -17.43
CA PHE A 93 9.17 0.61 -16.02
C PHE A 93 10.10 1.51 -15.20
N GLY A 94 9.51 2.25 -14.26
CA GLY A 94 10.22 3.11 -13.34
C GLY A 94 9.62 3.06 -11.94
N LEU A 95 10.41 3.49 -10.95
CA LEU A 95 9.96 3.67 -9.58
C LEU A 95 10.56 4.95 -9.01
N SER A 96 9.73 5.82 -8.46
CA SER A 96 10.12 7.02 -7.72
C SER A 96 9.40 7.05 -6.38
N GLY A 97 10.08 6.59 -5.31
CA GLY A 97 9.43 6.37 -4.02
C GLY A 97 8.50 5.15 -4.12
N LEU A 98 7.19 5.38 -3.98
CA LEU A 98 6.15 4.36 -4.16
C LEU A 98 5.40 4.53 -5.49
N GLU A 99 5.71 5.56 -6.26
CA GLU A 99 5.07 5.80 -7.56
C GLU A 99 5.73 4.92 -8.61
N PHE A 100 5.00 3.90 -9.05
CA PHE A 100 5.40 2.97 -10.11
C PHE A 100 4.91 3.50 -11.45
N SER A 101 5.84 3.70 -12.39
CA SER A 101 5.56 4.26 -13.71
C SER A 101 5.80 3.26 -14.82
N ALA A 102 5.00 3.34 -15.89
CA ALA A 102 5.18 2.55 -17.09
C ALA A 102 4.61 3.25 -18.33
N LEU A 103 5.17 2.92 -19.49
CA LEU A 103 4.61 3.25 -20.80
C LEU A 103 3.71 2.09 -21.25
N CYS A 104 2.40 2.32 -21.35
CA CYS A 104 1.40 1.27 -21.57
C CYS A 104 0.61 1.46 -22.86
N THR A 105 0.24 0.34 -23.48
CA THR A 105 -0.57 0.33 -24.72
C THR A 105 -2.04 0.64 -24.44
N THR A 106 -2.65 1.42 -25.33
CA THR A 106 -4.09 1.68 -25.36
C THR A 106 -4.79 0.63 -26.22
N SER A 107 -6.11 0.50 -26.10
CA SER A 107 -6.91 -0.41 -26.95
C SER A 107 -6.88 -0.04 -28.43
N THR A 108 -6.43 1.17 -28.77
CA THR A 108 -6.24 1.64 -30.14
C THR A 108 -4.80 1.48 -30.65
N GLY A 109 -3.91 0.87 -29.86
CA GLY A 109 -2.52 0.60 -30.21
C GLY A 109 -1.55 1.77 -30.00
N GLY A 110 -1.99 2.85 -29.35
CA GLY A 110 -1.09 3.94 -28.92
C GLY A 110 -0.36 3.57 -27.64
N TRP A 111 0.70 4.31 -27.30
CA TRP A 111 1.41 4.17 -26.02
C TRP A 111 1.24 5.45 -25.21
N ILE A 112 0.92 5.33 -23.93
CA ILE A 112 0.80 6.46 -23.01
C ILE A 112 1.55 6.15 -21.70
N SER A 113 2.16 7.18 -21.11
CA SER A 113 2.77 7.05 -19.78
C SER A 113 1.66 7.04 -18.74
N SER A 114 1.77 6.13 -17.78
CA SER A 114 0.89 6.04 -16.62
C SER A 114 1.70 5.76 -15.37
N GLU A 115 1.17 6.24 -14.26
CA GLU A 115 1.75 6.09 -12.92
C GLU A 115 0.68 5.52 -11.99
N ILE A 116 1.10 4.80 -10.96
CA ILE A 116 0.24 4.31 -9.89
C ILE A 116 1.02 4.31 -8.58
N ASP A 117 0.37 4.73 -7.50
CA ASP A 117 0.94 4.57 -6.16
C ASP A 117 0.81 3.10 -5.76
N LEU A 118 1.91 2.49 -5.33
CA LEU A 118 1.90 1.10 -4.89
C LEU A 118 1.04 0.91 -3.63
N ASP A 119 0.80 1.96 -2.84
CA ASP A 119 -0.17 1.95 -1.74
C ASP A 119 -1.63 1.85 -2.22
N ASP A 120 -1.93 2.07 -3.50
CA ASP A 120 -3.27 1.88 -4.07
C ASP A 120 -3.54 0.43 -4.50
N VAL A 121 -2.51 -0.42 -4.59
CA VAL A 121 -2.64 -1.78 -5.15
C VAL A 121 -2.07 -2.88 -4.27
N LEU A 122 -1.23 -2.53 -3.30
CA LEU A 122 -0.65 -3.46 -2.34
C LEU A 122 -1.19 -3.21 -0.93
N SER A 123 -1.25 -4.28 -0.16
CA SER A 123 -1.52 -4.26 1.28
C SER A 123 -0.59 -5.25 1.98
N THR A 124 -0.72 -5.33 3.30
CA THR A 124 -0.03 -6.33 4.12
C THR A 124 -1.01 -7.13 4.96
N GLU A 125 -0.85 -8.45 4.97
CA GLU A 125 -1.55 -9.33 5.90
C GLU A 125 -0.50 -10.11 6.71
N ASN A 126 -0.42 -9.85 8.01
CA ASN A 126 0.53 -10.51 8.92
C ASN A 126 1.99 -10.54 8.40
N GLY A 127 2.48 -9.39 7.93
CA GLY A 127 3.84 -9.23 7.41
C GLY A 127 4.06 -9.78 5.99
N LEU A 128 3.02 -10.27 5.32
CA LEU A 128 3.06 -10.71 3.92
C LEU A 128 2.46 -9.64 3.02
N LEU A 129 3.12 -9.37 1.90
CA LEU A 129 2.58 -8.51 0.85
C LEU A 129 1.48 -9.24 0.10
N ILE A 130 0.36 -8.56 -0.13
CA ILE A 130 -0.79 -9.04 -0.88
C ILE A 130 -1.31 -7.95 -1.82
N CYS A 131 -2.05 -8.34 -2.86
CA CYS A 131 -2.81 -7.37 -3.65
C CYS A 131 -4.01 -6.88 -2.84
N GLN A 132 -4.43 -5.63 -3.04
CA GLN A 132 -5.69 -5.13 -2.49
C GLN A 132 -6.91 -5.83 -3.11
N THR A 133 -8.02 -5.85 -2.37
CA THR A 133 -9.29 -6.50 -2.74
C THR A 133 -10.46 -5.54 -2.73
#